data_AF-A0A4R2DTM3-F1
#
_entry.id   AF-A0A4R2DTM3-F1
#
_cell.length_a   1.000
_cell.length_b   1.000
_cell.length_c   1.000
_cell.angle_alpha   90.00
_cell.angle_beta   90.00
_cell.angle_gamma   90.00
#
_symmetry.space_group_name_H-M   'P 1'
#
loop_
_entity.id
_entity.type
_entity.pdbx_description
1 polymer ?
#
loop_
_entity_poly.entity_id
_entity_poly.type
_entity_poly.pdbx_seq_one_letter_code
_entity_poly.pdbx_strand_id
1 'polypeptide(L)'
;MTNTLEADLPQIRSVSRHFDLHAEELCEIDTSPMRAHSTNGFLQVSSVAAALGDAEAATRRALLILADRSWALHDTMNRVCEDYSQTEEHFRDELARAVSA
;
A
#
# COMPACT_ATOMS: atom_id res chain seq x y z
N MET A 1 -9.45 -14.00 -29.78
CA MET A 1 -8.47 -13.26 -28.95
C MET A 1 -8.66 -13.79 -27.54
N THR A 2 -7.67 -14.50 -27.00
CA THR A 2 -7.74 -15.10 -25.67
C THR A 2 -7.85 -13.96 -24.64
N ASN A 3 -8.81 -14.05 -23.70
CA ASN A 3 -8.98 -13.09 -22.60
C ASN A 3 -7.71 -13.03 -21.75
N THR A 4 -6.76 -12.15 -22.11
CA THR A 4 -5.53 -11.92 -21.34
C THR A 4 -5.85 -11.23 -20.01
N LEU A 5 -6.88 -10.37 -19.99
CA LEU A 5 -7.31 -9.65 -18.80
C LEU A 5 -7.82 -10.56 -17.67
N GLU A 6 -8.71 -11.50 -17.99
CA GLU A 6 -9.22 -12.51 -17.03
C GLU A 6 -8.08 -13.37 -16.44
N ALA A 7 -7.03 -13.64 -17.23
CA ALA A 7 -5.84 -14.36 -16.79
C ALA A 7 -4.89 -13.53 -15.91
N ASP A 8 -4.90 -12.21 -16.07
CA ASP A 8 -4.05 -11.27 -15.33
C ASP A 8 -4.69 -10.84 -13.99
N LEU A 9 -6.03 -10.87 -13.88
CA LEU A 9 -6.76 -10.50 -12.64
C LEU A 9 -6.26 -11.23 -11.38
N PRO A 10 -6.00 -12.55 -11.37
CA PRO A 10 -5.43 -13.23 -10.21
C PRO A 10 -4.04 -12.70 -9.83
N GLN A 11 -3.22 -12.33 -10.82
CA GLN A 11 -1.88 -11.79 -10.59
C GLN A 11 -1.97 -10.39 -10.00
N ILE A 12 -2.85 -9.53 -10.53
CA ILE A 12 -3.08 -8.18 -10.02
C ILE A 12 -3.57 -8.24 -8.56
N ARG A 13 -4.53 -9.12 -8.24
CA ARG A 13 -5.00 -9.33 -6.85
C ARG A 13 -3.90 -9.83 -5.93
N SER A 14 -3.03 -10.73 -6.41
CA SER A 14 -1.89 -11.22 -5.64
C SER A 14 -0.91 -10.09 -5.27
N VAL A 15 -0.56 -9.25 -6.26
CA VAL A 15 0.32 -8.10 -6.04
C VAL A 15 -0.34 -7.06 -5.13
N SER A 16 -1.64 -6.79 -5.34
CA SER A 16 -2.44 -5.90 -4.48
C SER A 16 -2.35 -6.33 -3.02
N ARG A 17 -2.53 -7.62 -2.73
CA ARG A 17 -2.41 -8.18 -1.37
C ARG A 17 -1.01 -8.02 -0.78
N HIS A 18 0.05 -8.09 -1.58
CA HIS A 18 1.40 -7.84 -1.08
C HIS A 18 1.59 -6.38 -0.65
N PHE A 19 1.00 -5.43 -1.35
CA PHE A 19 1.04 -4.02 -0.92
C PHE A 19 0.29 -3.78 0.39
N ASP A 20 -0.86 -4.43 0.57
CA ASP A 20 -1.61 -4.37 1.83
C ASP A 20 -0.78 -4.92 3.01
N LEU A 21 -0.25 -6.13 2.86
CA LEU A 21 0.63 -6.74 3.86
C LEU A 21 1.86 -5.87 4.17
N HIS A 22 2.49 -5.29 3.15
CA HIS A 22 3.62 -4.38 3.38
C HIS A 22 3.21 -3.09 4.10
N ALA A 23 2.01 -2.56 3.85
CA ALA A 23 1.52 -1.41 4.58
C ALA A 23 1.28 -1.75 6.06
N GLU A 24 0.70 -2.92 6.36
CA GLU A 24 0.55 -3.45 7.72
C GLU A 24 1.90 -3.63 8.41
N GLU A 25 2.86 -4.32 7.77
CA GLU A 25 4.21 -4.53 8.28
C GLU A 25 4.91 -3.20 8.62
N LEU A 26 4.78 -2.19 7.75
CA LEU A 26 5.36 -0.87 7.99
C LEU A 26 4.71 -0.13 9.18
N CYS A 27 3.41 -0.34 9.39
CA CYS A 27 2.69 0.25 10.53
C CYS A 27 3.02 -0.44 11.85
N GLU A 28 3.39 -1.73 11.82
CA GLU A 28 3.81 -2.50 12.98
C GLU A 28 5.22 -2.16 13.47
N ILE A 29 6.04 -1.50 12.65
CA ILE A 29 7.37 -1.05 13.07
C ILE A 29 7.21 -0.06 14.24
N ASP A 30 7.46 -0.57 15.44
CA ASP A 30 7.40 0.22 16.66
C ASP A 30 8.53 1.26 16.66
N THR A 31 8.16 2.50 16.34
CA THR A 31 9.03 3.68 16.44
C THR A 31 8.98 4.33 17.83
N SER A 32 8.29 3.74 18.81
CA SER A 32 8.26 4.22 20.20
C SER A 32 9.63 4.22 20.91
N PRO A 33 10.59 3.32 20.61
CA PRO A 33 11.96 3.43 21.11
C PRO A 33 12.65 4.74 20.67
N MET A 34 12.31 5.25 19.48
CA MET A 34 12.73 6.58 19.00
C MET A 34 12.09 7.72 19.80
N ARG A 35 11.09 7.45 20.64
CA ARG A 35 10.55 8.44 21.59
C ARG A 35 11.29 8.40 22.93
N ALA A 36 11.86 7.26 23.31
CA ALA A 36 12.37 7.01 24.66
C ALA A 36 13.76 7.62 24.89
N HIS A 37 14.52 7.87 23.83
CA HIS A 37 15.85 8.43 23.96
C HIS A 37 15.87 9.95 24.16
N SER A 38 14.74 10.64 24.29
CA SER A 38 14.66 11.99 24.87
C SER A 38 15.05 11.96 26.36
N THR A 39 16.34 11.72 26.57
CA THR A 39 17.18 12.10 27.68
C THR A 39 17.15 13.63 27.73
N ASN A 40 16.02 14.15 28.22
CA ASN A 40 15.61 15.56 28.16
C ASN A 40 16.59 16.58 28.79
N GLY A 41 17.67 16.13 29.43
CA GLY A 41 18.74 17.01 29.94
C GLY A 41 20.10 16.90 29.22
N PHE A 42 20.41 15.76 28.59
CA PHE A 42 21.75 15.50 28.02
C PHE A 42 21.81 15.71 26.50
N LEU A 43 20.70 15.47 25.79
CA LEU A 43 20.66 15.57 24.33
C LEU A 43 20.58 17.00 23.80
N GLN A 44 19.93 17.93 24.51
CA GLN A 44 19.79 19.30 24.04
C GLN A 44 21.12 20.07 23.97
N VAL A 45 22.17 19.57 24.63
CA VAL A 45 23.50 20.20 24.67
C VAL A 45 24.47 19.55 23.67
N SER A 46 24.15 18.38 23.14
CA SER A 46 25.01 17.62 22.23
C SER A 46 24.48 17.67 20.79
N SER A 47 25.29 18.15 19.85
CA SER A 47 24.93 18.21 18.42
C SER A 47 24.62 16.82 17.82
N VAL A 48 25.28 15.77 18.33
CA VAL A 48 25.07 14.37 17.91
C VAL A 48 23.67 13.90 18.29
N ALA A 49 23.22 14.29 19.46
CA ALA A 49 21.94 13.91 19.99
C ALA A 49 20.76 14.57 19.28
N ALA A 50 20.90 15.87 18.96
CA ALA A 50 19.95 16.57 18.10
C ALA A 50 19.87 15.91 16.71
N ALA A 51 21.02 15.59 16.10
CA ALA A 51 21.07 14.92 14.80
C ALA A 51 20.42 13.53 14.82
N LEU A 52 20.56 12.77 15.91
CA LEU A 52 19.90 11.48 16.09
C LEU A 52 18.38 11.63 16.17
N GLY A 53 17.87 12.59 16.95
CA GLY A 53 16.43 12.86 17.05
C GLY A 53 15.82 13.30 15.72
N ASP A 54 16.52 14.12 14.94
CA ASP A 54 16.07 14.51 13.59
C ASP A 54 16.05 13.32 12.63
N ALA A 55 17.06 12.45 12.68
CA ALA A 55 17.11 11.22 11.88
C ALA A 55 15.98 10.24 12.25
N GLU A 56 15.68 10.11 13.53
CA GLU A 56 14.58 9.30 14.04
C GLU A 56 13.21 9.83 13.56
N ALA A 57 12.97 11.14 13.68
CA ALA A 57 11.76 11.78 13.19
C ALA A 57 11.60 11.63 11.68
N ALA A 58 12.68 11.81 10.92
CA ALA A 58 12.70 11.62 9.47
C ALA A 58 12.40 10.17 9.08
N THR A 59 12.97 9.20 9.78
CA THR A 59 12.74 7.76 9.54
C THR A 59 11.28 7.39 9.79
N ARG A 60 10.70 7.85 10.91
CA ARG A 60 9.28 7.64 11.20
C ARG A 60 8.39 8.22 10.10
N ARG A 61 8.69 9.44 9.64
CA ARG A 61 7.93 10.08 8.56
C ARG A 61 8.04 9.28 7.26
N ALA A 62 9.23 8.76 6.94
CA ALA A 62 9.42 7.94 5.76
C ALA A 62 8.61 6.65 5.82
N LEU A 63 8.59 5.95 6.97
CA LEU A 63 7.78 4.74 7.17
C LEU A 63 6.28 5.00 6.98
N LEU A 64 5.76 6.09 7.55
CA LEU A 64 4.35 6.46 7.39
C LEU A 64 3.99 6.78 5.93
N ILE A 65 4.88 7.48 5.21
CA ILE A 65 4.67 7.78 3.79
C ILE A 65 4.69 6.49 2.96
N LEU A 66 5.60 5.55 3.27
CA LEU A 66 5.67 4.28 2.56
C LEU A 66 4.40 3.45 2.79
N ALA A 67 3.89 3.37 4.02
CA ALA A 67 2.64 2.67 4.33
C ALA A 67 1.44 3.28 3.58
N ASP A 68 1.30 4.61 3.60
CA ASP A 68 0.24 5.33 2.88
C ASP A 68 0.28 5.06 1.37
N ARG A 69 1.48 5.05 0.77
CA ARG A 69 1.65 4.73 -0.65
C ARG A 69 1.34 3.28 -0.98
N SER A 70 1.69 2.35 -0.11
CA SER A 70 1.37 0.93 -0.27
C SER A 70 -0.15 0.71 -0.23
N TRP A 71 -0.88 1.31 0.71
CA TRP A 71 -2.35 1.24 0.73
C TRP A 71 -2.98 1.87 -0.51
N ALA A 72 -2.50 3.04 -0.94
CA ALA A 72 -3.02 3.68 -2.15
C ALA A 72 -2.85 2.79 -3.40
N LEU A 73 -1.75 2.04 -3.50
CA LEU A 73 -1.54 1.07 -4.57
C LEU A 73 -2.50 -0.12 -4.45
N HIS A 74 -2.65 -0.68 -3.25
CA HIS A 74 -3.62 -1.75 -2.98
C HIS A 74 -5.04 -1.36 -3.42
N ASP A 75 -5.52 -0.21 -2.97
CA ASP A 75 -6.86 0.31 -3.29
C ASP A 75 -7.04 0.52 -4.80
N THR A 76 -6.04 1.10 -5.45
CA THR A 76 -6.08 1.34 -6.91
C THR A 76 -6.16 0.01 -7.66
N MET A 77 -5.34 -0.97 -7.28
CA MET A 77 -5.32 -2.28 -7.93
C MET A 77 -6.62 -3.05 -7.71
N ASN A 78 -7.19 -2.99 -6.51
CA ASN A 78 -8.50 -3.61 -6.24
C ASN A 78 -9.61 -2.97 -7.07
N ARG A 79 -9.66 -1.63 -7.13
CA ARG A 79 -10.64 -0.91 -7.95
C ARG A 79 -10.54 -1.29 -9.43
N VAL A 80 -9.33 -1.34 -9.96
CA VAL A 80 -9.09 -1.78 -11.34
C VAL A 80 -9.58 -3.22 -11.56
N CYS A 81 -9.35 -4.13 -10.61
CA CYS A 81 -9.87 -5.49 -10.69
C CYS A 81 -11.41 -5.54 -10.67
N GLU A 82 -12.07 -4.72 -9.86
CA GLU A 82 -13.53 -4.62 -9.80
C GLU A 82 -14.10 -4.07 -11.12
N ASP A 83 -13.55 -2.96 -11.62
CA ASP A 83 -13.98 -2.33 -12.86
C ASP A 83 -13.86 -3.30 -14.05
N TYR A 84 -12.75 -4.07 -14.12
CA TYR A 84 -12.59 -5.09 -15.15
C TYR A 84 -13.57 -6.25 -15.00
N SER A 85 -13.81 -6.74 -13.78
CA SER A 85 -14.75 -7.84 -13.53
C SER A 85 -16.18 -7.45 -13.96
N GLN A 86 -16.58 -6.22 -13.64
CA GLN A 86 -17.89 -5.66 -14.05
C GLN A 86 -17.99 -5.48 -15.57
N THR A 87 -16.91 -5.00 -16.20
CA THR A 87 -16.86 -4.82 -17.65
C THR A 87 -17.01 -6.16 -18.39
N GLU A 88 -16.34 -7.21 -17.93
CA GLU A 88 -16.47 -8.55 -18.51
C GLU A 88 -17.87 -9.15 -18.31
N GLU A 89 -18.47 -8.98 -17.13
CA GLU A 89 -19.85 -9.41 -16.87
C GLU A 89 -20.82 -8.72 -17.83
N HIS A 90 -20.69 -7.40 -17.99
CA HIS A 90 -21.50 -6.63 -18.93
C HIS A 90 -21.35 -7.10 -20.38
N PHE A 91 -20.11 -7.31 -20.86
CA PHE A 91 -19.88 -7.82 -22.22
C PHE A 91 -20.47 -9.22 -22.40
N ARG A 92 -20.36 -10.10 -21.40
CA ARG A 92 -20.91 -11.45 -21.46
C ARG A 92 -22.44 -11.43 -21.56
N ASP A 93 -23.08 -10.56 -20.79
CA ASP A 93 -24.53 -10.36 -20.80
C ASP A 93 -25.04 -9.79 -22.13
N GLU A 94 -24.35 -8.78 -22.68
CA GLU A 94 -24.69 -8.22 -23.99
C GLU A 94 -24.55 -9.24 -25.12
N LEU A 95 -23.47 -10.03 -25.09
CA LEU A 95 -23.25 -11.09 -26.08
C LEU A 95 -24.33 -12.17 -25.99
N ALA A 96 -24.69 -12.59 -24.77
CA ALA A 96 -25.76 -13.56 -24.56
C ALA A 96 -27.10 -13.06 -25.10
N ARG A 97 -27.43 -11.78 -24.86
CA ARG A 97 -28.64 -11.14 -25.42
C ARG A 97 -28.62 -11.12 -26.94
N ALA A 98 -27.49 -10.74 -27.54
CA ALA A 98 -27.35 -10.65 -28.99
C ALA A 98 -27.43 -12.02 -29.70
N VAL A 99 -26.98 -13.10 -29.04
CA VAL A 99 -27.08 -14.48 -29.56
C VAL A 99 -28.48 -15.06 -29.36
N SER A 100 -29.22 -14.61 -28.35
CA SER A 100 -30.59 -15.07 -28.06
C SER A 100 -31.70 -14.34 -28.85
N ALA A 101 -31.36 -13.28 -29.58
CA ALA A 101 -32.25 -12.47 -30.40
C ALA A 101 -32.25 -12.93 -31.87
#